data_AF-A0A6I3N7W9-F1
#
_entry.id   AF-A0A6I3N7W9-F1
#
_cell.length_a   1.000
_cell.length_b   1.000
_cell.length_c   1.000
_cell.angle_alpha   90.00
_cell.angle_beta   90.00
_cell.angle_gamma   90.00
#
_symmetry.space_group_name_H-M   'P 1'
#
loop_
_entity.id
_entity.type
_entity.pdbx_description
1 polymer ?
#
loop_
_entity_poly.entity_id
_entity_poly.type
_entity_poly.pdbx_seq_one_letter_code
_entity_poly.pdbx_strand_id
1 'polypeptide(L)'
;MKKTVVSLLAILFSISMFAQKANFKGFELYGTAATGMFGTNYWPASGSQFNGPGLRVGIGGGFFITPHWGLTTGINVSTYSAFSSIKAGTAYSYTTYDSDGLPYTENIKVDSKIKEQDIMYRIEFPFLLNYRYYLPSGNALYAAGGITISLPMAGYYHVSNGAFTTTGKYEDLNATLSNMPWLGFTSTDISGTHGMIPSNKSYNASLELGYLYRLKKTTYLTVGIFGDYGLKDLRRTVGASYLIYPSSQYIGIPNSGTVNFNRLMSFGVKAAWHLNISGEPMPKGKKKTYEQPQKSVDPPSFNHTKGGHQRTGK
;
A
#
# COMPACT_ATOMS: atom_id res chain seq x y z
N MET A 1 -15.44 -4.84 15.33
CA MET A 1 -14.99 -3.79 14.38
C MET A 1 -15.37 -2.38 14.84
N LYS A 2 -16.64 -2.06 15.13
CA LYS A 2 -17.08 -0.70 15.54
C LYS A 2 -16.25 -0.10 16.69
N LYS A 3 -16.03 -0.84 17.78
CA LYS A 3 -15.27 -0.34 18.95
C LYS A 3 -13.82 0.02 18.61
N THR A 4 -13.12 -0.81 17.84
CA THR A 4 -11.71 -0.60 17.46
C THR A 4 -11.53 0.61 16.54
N VAL A 5 -12.44 0.81 15.58
CA VAL A 5 -12.41 1.95 14.66
C VAL A 5 -12.68 3.27 15.41
N VAL A 6 -13.66 3.27 16.33
CA VAL A 6 -13.95 4.43 17.19
C VAL A 6 -12.77 4.77 18.10
N SER A 7 -12.12 3.78 18.71
CA SER A 7 -10.92 4.01 19.53
C SER A 7 -9.74 4.58 18.73
N LEU A 8 -9.52 4.12 17.49
CA LEU A 8 -8.46 4.66 16.62
C LEU A 8 -8.73 6.09 16.16
N LEU A 9 -9.97 6.41 15.79
CA LEU A 9 -10.40 7.79 15.48
C LEU A 9 -10.24 8.70 16.69
N ALA A 10 -10.60 8.22 17.88
CA ALA A 10 -10.40 8.96 19.12
C ALA A 10 -8.92 9.22 19.41
N ILE A 11 -8.02 8.26 19.12
CA ILE A 11 -6.57 8.44 19.27
C ILE A 11 -6.04 9.48 18.28
N LEU A 12 -6.43 9.40 17.00
CA LEU A 12 -6.03 10.38 15.97
C LEU A 12 -6.50 11.81 16.32
N PHE A 13 -7.72 11.94 16.83
CA PHE A 13 -8.28 13.22 17.28
C PHE A 13 -7.62 13.72 18.59
N SER A 14 -7.25 12.80 19.49
CA SER A 14 -6.54 13.16 20.73
C SER A 14 -5.12 13.66 20.43
N ILE A 15 -4.43 13.05 19.46
CA ILE A 15 -3.09 13.46 19.03
C ILE A 15 -3.13 14.85 18.38
N SER A 16 -4.15 15.15 17.56
CA SER A 16 -4.29 16.47 16.94
C SER A 16 -4.58 17.56 17.99
N MET A 17 -5.41 17.27 19.01
CA MET A 17 -5.65 18.20 20.12
C MET A 17 -4.42 18.41 21.01
N PHE A 18 -3.65 17.35 21.30
CA PHE A 18 -2.41 17.47 22.08
C PHE A 18 -1.34 18.26 21.32
N ALA A 19 -1.21 18.05 20.01
CA ALA A 19 -0.26 18.78 19.17
C ALA A 19 -0.56 20.29 19.12
N GLN A 20 -1.84 20.67 19.07
CA GLN A 20 -2.27 22.07 19.15
C GLN A 20 -1.99 22.68 20.53
N LYS A 21 -2.31 21.97 21.61
CA LYS A 21 -2.12 22.47 22.98
C LYS A 21 -0.65 22.60 23.37
N ALA A 22 0.22 21.77 22.80
CA ALA A 22 1.66 21.77 23.09
C ALA A 22 2.48 22.73 22.19
N ASN A 23 1.85 23.61 21.39
CA ASN A 23 2.53 24.58 20.50
C ASN A 23 3.56 23.96 19.55
N PHE A 24 3.33 22.72 19.10
CA PHE A 24 4.25 22.07 18.17
C PHE A 24 4.14 22.68 16.78
N LYS A 25 5.24 23.28 16.29
CA LYS A 25 5.39 23.72 14.91
C LYS A 25 5.67 22.50 14.04
N GLY A 26 4.78 22.15 13.11
CA GLY A 26 4.99 21.05 12.17
C GLY A 26 3.87 20.02 12.05
N PHE A 27 2.68 20.28 12.58
CA PHE A 27 1.49 19.48 12.31
C PHE A 27 0.89 19.80 10.93
N GLU A 28 0.61 18.75 10.15
CA GLU A 28 -0.04 18.82 8.83
C GLU A 28 -1.17 17.79 8.71
N LEU A 29 -2.19 18.12 7.94
CA LEU A 29 -3.19 17.16 7.45
C LEU A 29 -2.95 16.91 5.97
N TYR A 30 -3.29 15.70 5.50
CA TYR A 30 -3.21 15.40 4.08
C TYR A 30 -4.35 14.52 3.59
N GLY A 31 -4.71 14.70 2.32
CA GLY A 31 -5.53 13.77 1.55
C GLY A 31 -4.65 13.10 0.49
N THR A 32 -4.84 11.81 0.24
CA THR A 32 -4.02 11.05 -0.70
C THR A 32 -4.84 10.18 -1.64
N ALA A 33 -4.34 10.03 -2.87
CA ALA A 33 -4.80 9.06 -3.85
C ALA A 33 -3.58 8.37 -4.48
N ALA A 34 -3.65 7.06 -4.64
CA ALA A 34 -2.60 6.25 -5.24
C ALA A 34 -3.20 5.19 -6.16
N THR A 35 -2.50 4.89 -7.25
CA THR A 35 -2.90 3.88 -8.23
C THR A 35 -1.68 3.17 -8.77
N GLY A 36 -1.86 1.97 -9.30
CA GLY A 36 -0.79 1.13 -9.81
C GLY A 36 -1.18 -0.34 -9.74
N MET A 37 -0.19 -1.20 -9.57
CA MET A 37 -0.39 -2.64 -9.41
C MET A 37 -0.58 -2.97 -7.93
N PHE A 38 -1.75 -3.51 -7.59
CA PHE A 38 -2.17 -3.85 -6.24
C PHE A 38 -2.72 -5.25 -6.32
N GLY A 39 -2.04 -6.22 -5.70
CA GLY A 39 -2.54 -7.58 -5.71
C GLY A 39 -2.08 -8.42 -4.54
N THR A 40 -2.49 -9.67 -4.60
CA THR A 40 -2.08 -10.74 -3.71
C THR A 40 -1.02 -11.56 -4.44
N ASN A 41 0.24 -11.39 -4.07
CA ASN A 41 1.32 -12.13 -4.68
C ASN A 41 1.35 -13.57 -4.13
N TYR A 42 1.12 -14.53 -5.01
CA TYR A 42 1.19 -15.96 -4.75
C TYR A 42 1.57 -16.71 -6.03
N TRP A 43 2.17 -17.88 -5.88
CA TRP A 43 2.50 -18.75 -7.00
C TRP A 43 1.67 -20.03 -6.94
N PRO A 44 0.74 -20.25 -7.88
CA PRO A 44 0.04 -21.52 -8.00
C PRO A 44 0.99 -22.60 -8.53
N ALA A 45 0.90 -23.82 -7.99
CA ALA A 45 1.79 -24.93 -8.31
C ALA A 45 1.87 -25.27 -9.82
N SER A 46 0.78 -25.08 -10.57
CA SER A 46 0.72 -25.31 -12.02
C SER A 46 -0.11 -24.24 -12.70
N GLY A 47 0.50 -23.07 -12.94
CA GLY A 47 -0.26 -21.91 -13.36
C GLY A 47 0.53 -20.62 -13.48
N SER A 48 -0.20 -19.51 -13.47
CA SER A 48 0.37 -18.16 -13.43
C SER A 48 -0.52 -17.26 -12.57
N GLN A 49 0.08 -16.24 -11.96
CA GLN A 49 -0.61 -15.19 -11.23
C GLN A 49 -0.03 -13.84 -11.65
N PHE A 50 -0.88 -12.83 -11.75
CA PHE A 50 -0.49 -11.46 -12.03
C PHE A 50 -1.30 -10.49 -11.18
N ASN A 51 -0.62 -9.52 -10.57
CA ASN A 51 -1.26 -8.47 -9.78
C ASN A 51 -1.98 -7.49 -10.71
N GLY A 52 -3.27 -7.29 -10.49
CA GLY A 52 -4.08 -6.36 -11.27
C GLY A 52 -3.95 -4.91 -10.80
N PRO A 53 -4.74 -4.01 -11.40
CA PRO A 53 -4.81 -2.63 -10.98
C PRO A 53 -5.46 -2.49 -9.59
N GLY A 54 -5.10 -1.43 -8.88
CA GLY A 54 -5.83 -1.03 -7.69
C GLY A 54 -5.73 0.45 -7.41
N LEU A 55 -6.56 0.86 -6.46
CA LEU A 55 -6.70 2.25 -6.03
C LEU A 55 -6.59 2.29 -4.51
N ARG A 56 -5.90 3.30 -3.98
CA ARG A 56 -5.90 3.65 -2.56
C ARG A 56 -6.24 5.11 -2.42
N VAL A 57 -7.23 5.41 -1.60
CA VAL A 57 -7.60 6.79 -1.23
C VAL A 57 -7.66 6.92 0.27
N GLY A 58 -7.28 8.07 0.81
CA GLY A 58 -7.29 8.25 2.25
C GLY A 58 -6.98 9.64 2.73
N ILE A 59 -6.99 9.76 4.04
CA ILE A 59 -6.68 10.98 4.77
C ILE A 59 -5.73 10.66 5.92
N GLY A 60 -4.93 11.63 6.33
CA GLY A 60 -4.00 11.43 7.42
C GLY A 60 -3.47 12.72 8.00
N GLY A 61 -2.59 12.55 8.98
CA GLY A 61 -1.88 13.61 9.66
C GLY A 61 -0.39 13.32 9.75
N GLY A 62 0.40 14.38 9.75
CA GLY A 62 1.84 14.35 9.94
C GLY A 62 2.25 15.22 11.11
N PHE A 63 3.24 14.75 11.86
CA PHE A 63 3.88 15.47 12.94
C PHE A 63 5.38 15.58 12.68
N PHE A 64 5.86 16.79 12.42
CA PHE A 64 7.26 17.08 12.13
C PHE A 64 7.99 17.55 13.39
N ILE A 65 8.98 16.77 13.82
CA ILE A 65 9.83 17.07 15.00
C ILE A 65 10.90 18.10 14.61
N THR A 66 11.41 17.97 13.39
CA THR A 66 12.35 18.91 12.77
C THR A 66 11.81 19.31 11.40
N PRO A 67 12.38 20.32 10.71
CA PRO A 67 11.97 20.60 9.33
C PRO A 67 12.09 19.36 8.44
N HIS A 68 13.10 18.51 8.69
CA HIS A 68 13.44 17.38 7.85
C HIS A 68 12.73 16.09 8.23
N TRP A 69 12.49 15.84 9.51
CA TRP A 69 11.97 14.57 10.02
C TRP A 69 10.58 14.72 10.63
N GLY A 70 9.68 13.84 10.21
CA GLY A 70 8.35 13.74 10.79
C GLY A 70 7.81 12.32 10.77
N LEU A 71 6.72 12.11 11.50
CA LEU A 71 5.95 10.88 11.51
C LEU A 71 4.61 11.14 10.85
N THR A 72 4.18 10.27 9.95
CA THR A 72 2.88 10.37 9.30
C THR A 72 2.05 9.12 9.57
N THR A 73 0.75 9.32 9.73
CA THR A 73 -0.22 8.24 9.85
C THR A 73 -1.56 8.66 9.27
N GLY A 74 -2.44 7.69 9.03
CA GLY A 74 -3.75 7.98 8.47
C GLY A 74 -4.65 6.76 8.36
N ILE A 75 -5.69 6.92 7.57
CA ILE A 75 -6.65 5.88 7.24
C ILE A 75 -6.85 5.91 5.72
N ASN A 76 -6.58 4.78 5.07
CA ASN A 76 -6.85 4.59 3.65
C ASN A 76 -7.87 3.48 3.43
N VAL A 77 -8.63 3.60 2.35
CA VAL A 77 -9.40 2.51 1.75
C VAL A 77 -8.71 2.12 0.45
N SER A 78 -8.55 0.83 0.23
CA SER A 78 -7.78 0.29 -0.90
C SER A 78 -8.47 -0.88 -1.57
N THR A 79 -8.28 -0.99 -2.88
CA THR A 79 -8.67 -2.13 -3.69
C THR A 79 -7.42 -2.85 -4.19
N TYR A 80 -7.45 -4.18 -4.08
CA TYR A 80 -6.42 -5.08 -4.62
C TYR A 80 -7.09 -6.05 -5.58
N SER A 81 -6.42 -6.36 -6.68
CA SER A 81 -6.90 -7.37 -7.62
C SER A 81 -5.79 -8.30 -8.06
N ALA A 82 -6.15 -9.55 -8.39
CA ALA A 82 -5.23 -10.52 -8.95
C ALA A 82 -5.94 -11.32 -10.04
N PHE A 83 -5.18 -11.69 -11.07
CA PHE A 83 -5.62 -12.61 -12.10
C PHE A 83 -4.77 -13.86 -12.00
N SER A 84 -5.40 -15.02 -11.89
CA SER A 84 -4.73 -16.29 -11.71
C SER A 84 -5.27 -17.34 -12.68
N SER A 85 -4.43 -18.35 -12.95
CA SER A 85 -4.86 -19.49 -13.75
C SER A 85 -4.19 -20.78 -13.33
N ILE A 86 -4.91 -21.89 -13.50
CA ILE A 86 -4.38 -23.26 -13.37
C ILE A 86 -4.47 -23.93 -14.74
N LYS A 87 -3.39 -24.60 -15.16
CA LYS A 87 -3.34 -25.27 -16.48
C LYS A 87 -4.27 -26.48 -16.52
N ALA A 88 -4.88 -26.73 -17.69
CA ALA A 88 -5.56 -28.00 -17.96
C ALA A 88 -4.57 -29.18 -17.85
N GLY A 89 -5.06 -30.34 -17.42
CA GLY A 89 -4.27 -31.53 -17.15
C GLY A 89 -3.55 -31.51 -15.79
N THR A 90 -3.63 -30.42 -15.02
CA THR A 90 -3.10 -30.39 -13.65
C THR A 90 -3.89 -31.37 -12.79
N ALA A 91 -3.19 -32.20 -12.02
CA ALA A 91 -3.80 -33.15 -11.11
C ALA A 91 -3.33 -32.89 -9.67
N TYR A 92 -4.24 -33.08 -8.73
CA TYR A 92 -4.00 -33.01 -7.30
C TYR A 92 -4.55 -34.27 -6.65
N SER A 93 -3.84 -34.78 -5.65
CA SER A 93 -4.26 -35.94 -4.87
C SER A 93 -4.06 -35.65 -3.40
N TYR A 94 -5.03 -36.02 -2.57
CA TYR A 94 -4.92 -35.86 -1.13
C TYR A 94 -5.74 -36.90 -0.38
N THR A 95 -5.27 -37.27 0.79
CA THR A 95 -5.98 -38.16 1.69
C THR A 95 -7.05 -37.39 2.45
N THR A 96 -8.27 -37.90 2.42
CA THR A 96 -9.43 -37.38 3.14
C THR A 96 -10.25 -38.56 3.68
N TYR A 97 -11.37 -38.28 4.35
CA TYR A 97 -12.24 -39.28 4.94
C TYR A 97 -13.66 -39.10 4.42
N ASP A 98 -14.39 -40.19 4.23
CA ASP A 98 -15.81 -40.14 3.89
C ASP A 98 -16.71 -39.96 5.13
N SER A 99 -18.03 -39.97 4.93
CA SER A 99 -19.01 -39.79 6.00
C SER A 99 -18.95 -40.87 7.08
N ASP A 100 -18.44 -42.05 6.73
CA ASP A 100 -18.32 -43.20 7.63
C ASP A 100 -16.93 -43.23 8.31
N GLY A 101 -16.08 -42.24 8.02
CA GLY A 101 -14.73 -42.11 8.56
C GLY A 101 -13.71 -43.02 7.88
N LEU A 102 -14.03 -43.57 6.70
CA LEU A 102 -13.08 -44.38 5.94
C LEU A 102 -12.12 -43.47 5.15
N PRO A 103 -10.80 -43.71 5.23
CA PRO A 103 -9.82 -42.94 4.49
C PRO A 103 -9.88 -43.28 3.00
N TYR A 104 -9.84 -42.26 2.15
CA TYR A 104 -9.66 -42.42 0.71
C TYR A 104 -8.76 -41.32 0.15
N THR A 105 -8.17 -41.57 -1.02
CA THR A 105 -7.42 -40.56 -1.77
C THR A 105 -8.36 -39.89 -2.76
N GLU A 106 -8.69 -38.62 -2.53
CA GLU A 106 -9.41 -37.80 -3.49
C GLU A 106 -8.44 -37.30 -4.56
N ASN A 107 -8.77 -37.55 -5.83
CA ASN A 107 -8.01 -37.10 -6.98
C ASN A 107 -8.83 -36.07 -7.75
N ILE A 108 -8.28 -34.87 -7.91
CA ILE A 108 -8.83 -33.80 -8.74
C ILE A 108 -8.01 -33.72 -10.00
N LYS A 109 -8.67 -33.73 -11.16
CA LYS A 109 -8.05 -33.42 -12.46
C LYS A 109 -8.69 -32.17 -13.04
N VAL A 110 -7.88 -31.18 -13.38
CA VAL A 110 -8.34 -29.98 -14.08
C VAL A 110 -8.54 -30.31 -15.56
N ASP A 111 -9.79 -30.33 -16.01
CA ASP A 111 -10.14 -30.70 -17.38
C ASP A 111 -9.97 -29.53 -18.36
N SER A 112 -10.32 -28.33 -17.90
CA SER A 112 -10.13 -27.09 -18.67
C SER A 112 -9.39 -26.03 -17.85
N LYS A 113 -8.65 -25.15 -18.53
CA LYS A 113 -7.83 -24.12 -17.86
C LYS A 113 -8.69 -23.27 -16.93
N ILE A 114 -8.43 -23.30 -15.64
CA ILE A 114 -9.10 -22.45 -14.66
C ILE A 114 -8.56 -21.03 -14.80
N LYS A 115 -9.43 -20.03 -14.87
CA LYS A 115 -9.10 -18.61 -14.90
C LYS A 115 -9.94 -17.87 -13.87
N GLU A 116 -9.27 -17.26 -12.92
CA GLU A 116 -9.88 -16.59 -11.79
C GLU A 116 -9.43 -15.13 -11.69
N GLN A 117 -10.36 -14.27 -11.29
CA GLN A 117 -10.09 -12.91 -10.89
C GLN A 117 -10.48 -12.72 -9.42
N ASP A 118 -9.53 -12.24 -8.63
CA ASP A 118 -9.72 -11.89 -7.22
C ASP A 118 -9.83 -10.37 -7.06
N ILE A 119 -10.73 -9.92 -6.18
CA ILE A 119 -10.84 -8.52 -5.77
C ILE A 119 -10.94 -8.46 -4.24
N MET A 120 -10.10 -7.66 -3.60
CA MET A 120 -10.10 -7.44 -2.15
C MET A 120 -10.21 -5.95 -1.80
N TYR A 121 -11.05 -5.65 -0.81
CA TYR A 121 -11.22 -4.32 -0.23
C TYR A 121 -10.61 -4.30 1.17
N ARG A 122 -9.79 -3.29 1.45
CA ARG A 122 -9.06 -3.20 2.74
C ARG A 122 -9.03 -1.78 3.30
N ILE A 123 -9.03 -1.70 4.63
CA ILE A 123 -8.75 -0.46 5.38
C ILE A 123 -7.31 -0.52 5.87
N GLU A 124 -6.55 0.54 5.63
CA GLU A 124 -5.12 0.56 5.88
C GLU A 124 -4.72 1.72 6.79
N PHE A 125 -3.84 1.43 7.73
CA PHE A 125 -3.30 2.37 8.69
C PHE A 125 -1.78 2.44 8.49
N PRO A 126 -1.27 3.40 7.70
CA PRO A 126 0.15 3.61 7.54
C PRO A 126 0.74 4.27 8.79
N PHE A 127 1.95 3.88 9.16
CA PHE A 127 2.78 4.51 10.17
C PHE A 127 4.18 4.67 9.58
N LEU A 128 4.47 5.86 9.07
CA LEU A 128 5.66 6.12 8.28
C LEU A 128 6.53 7.18 8.95
N LEU A 129 7.83 6.95 8.94
CA LEU A 129 8.84 7.97 9.18
C LEU A 129 9.10 8.69 7.86
N ASN A 130 8.94 10.00 7.86
CA ASN A 130 9.05 10.88 6.70
C ASN A 130 10.32 11.73 6.82
N TYR A 131 11.09 11.78 5.74
CA TYR A 131 12.25 12.64 5.56
C TYR A 131 12.02 13.61 4.40
N ARG A 132 12.37 14.88 4.59
CA ARG A 132 12.26 15.96 3.61
C ARG A 132 13.61 16.63 3.40
N TYR A 133 14.09 16.63 2.18
CA TYR A 133 15.25 17.42 1.76
C TYR A 133 14.79 18.67 1.00
N TYR A 134 14.87 19.83 1.66
CA TYR A 134 14.44 21.10 1.06
C TYR A 134 15.46 21.62 0.05
N LEU A 135 14.96 22.00 -1.11
CA LEU A 135 15.69 22.68 -2.17
C LEU A 135 15.64 24.19 -1.94
N PRO A 136 16.60 24.97 -2.52
CA PRO A 136 16.60 26.44 -2.40
C PRO A 136 15.32 27.13 -2.87
N SER A 137 14.55 26.49 -3.76
CA SER A 137 13.25 26.95 -4.25
C SER A 137 12.12 26.86 -3.21
N GLY A 138 12.34 26.19 -2.07
CA GLY A 138 11.32 25.90 -1.07
C GLY A 138 10.49 24.65 -1.35
N ASN A 139 10.74 23.96 -2.47
CA ASN A 139 10.25 22.61 -2.72
C ASN A 139 11.12 21.58 -1.98
N ALA A 140 10.68 20.33 -1.89
CA ALA A 140 11.48 19.28 -1.26
C ALA A 140 11.44 17.96 -2.02
N LEU A 141 12.53 17.21 -1.96
CA LEU A 141 12.48 15.77 -2.18
C LEU A 141 12.01 15.12 -0.88
N TYR A 142 11.16 14.10 -0.97
CA TYR A 142 10.72 13.36 0.20
C TYR A 142 10.95 11.87 0.04
N ALA A 143 11.24 11.24 1.17
CA ALA A 143 11.27 9.80 1.32
C ALA A 143 10.46 9.44 2.57
N ALA A 144 9.72 8.35 2.53
CA ALA A 144 9.06 7.83 3.72
C ALA A 144 9.20 6.32 3.79
N GLY A 145 9.31 5.79 5.00
CA GLY A 145 9.43 4.35 5.23
C GLY A 145 8.78 3.95 6.55
N GLY A 146 8.19 2.76 6.59
CA GLY A 146 7.56 2.26 7.81
C GLY A 146 6.70 1.03 7.60
N ILE A 147 5.64 0.93 8.41
CA ILE A 147 4.73 -0.22 8.41
C ILE A 147 3.32 0.24 8.11
N THR A 148 2.61 -0.51 7.28
CA THR A 148 1.18 -0.35 7.06
C THR A 148 0.43 -1.57 7.58
N ILE A 149 -0.55 -1.34 8.46
CA ILE A 149 -1.44 -2.38 8.97
C ILE A 149 -2.71 -2.37 8.12
N SER A 150 -3.08 -3.51 7.54
CA SER A 150 -4.23 -3.60 6.63
C SER A 150 -5.26 -4.61 7.13
N LEU A 151 -6.48 -4.13 7.37
CA LEU A 151 -7.61 -4.93 7.81
C LEU A 151 -8.51 -5.31 6.62
N PRO A 152 -8.89 -6.59 6.49
CA PRO A 152 -9.78 -7.04 5.43
C PRO A 152 -11.20 -6.49 5.67
N MET A 153 -11.82 -5.94 4.63
CA MET A 153 -13.25 -5.58 4.64
C MET A 153 -14.08 -6.65 3.95
N ALA A 154 -13.73 -6.95 2.71
CA ALA A 154 -14.40 -7.92 1.85
C ALA A 154 -13.42 -8.43 0.80
N GLY A 155 -13.65 -9.64 0.30
CA GLY A 155 -12.88 -10.24 -0.76
C GLY A 155 -13.78 -11.16 -1.58
N TYR A 156 -13.62 -11.15 -2.89
CA TYR A 156 -14.43 -11.92 -3.82
C TYR A 156 -13.56 -12.52 -4.91
N TYR A 157 -13.91 -13.71 -5.37
CA TYR A 157 -13.36 -14.29 -6.59
C TYR A 157 -14.46 -14.45 -7.64
N HIS A 158 -14.06 -14.40 -8.91
CA HIS A 158 -14.90 -14.74 -10.05
C HIS A 158 -14.13 -15.65 -11.01
N VAL A 159 -14.73 -16.79 -11.34
CA VAL A 159 -14.16 -17.76 -12.27
C VAL A 159 -14.74 -17.52 -13.66
N SER A 160 -13.89 -17.08 -14.59
CA SER A 160 -14.31 -16.82 -15.97
C SER A 160 -14.36 -18.09 -16.82
N ASN A 161 -13.59 -19.11 -16.46
CA ASN A 161 -13.54 -20.40 -17.14
C ASN A 161 -12.92 -21.43 -16.19
N GLY A 162 -13.37 -22.67 -16.23
CA GLY A 162 -12.70 -23.77 -15.56
C GLY A 162 -13.61 -24.97 -15.35
N ALA A 163 -13.06 -26.17 -15.50
CA ALA A 163 -13.75 -27.41 -15.20
C ALA A 163 -12.75 -28.40 -14.59
N PHE A 164 -13.24 -29.24 -13.68
CA PHE A 164 -12.45 -30.30 -13.08
C PHE A 164 -13.29 -31.55 -12.87
N THR A 165 -12.62 -32.69 -12.71
CA THR A 165 -13.22 -33.97 -12.37
C THR A 165 -12.60 -34.50 -11.09
N THR A 166 -13.46 -34.94 -10.18
CA THR A 166 -13.07 -35.53 -8.89
C THR A 166 -13.36 -37.02 -8.88
N THR A 167 -12.43 -37.81 -8.34
CA THR A 167 -12.57 -39.27 -8.13
C THR A 167 -11.99 -39.67 -6.77
N GLY A 168 -12.47 -40.75 -6.17
CA GLY A 168 -11.98 -41.25 -4.88
C GLY A 168 -11.36 -42.63 -4.99
N LYS A 169 -10.12 -42.82 -4.55
CA LYS A 169 -9.45 -44.13 -4.50
C LYS A 169 -9.44 -44.66 -3.07
N TYR A 170 -10.12 -45.79 -2.86
CA TYR A 170 -10.12 -46.53 -1.59
C TYR A 170 -9.09 -47.66 -1.68
N GLU A 171 -7.99 -47.54 -0.93
CA GLU A 171 -6.88 -48.51 -0.98
C GLU A 171 -7.33 -49.90 -0.50
N ASP A 172 -8.13 -49.97 0.57
CA ASP A 172 -8.61 -51.24 1.15
C ASP A 172 -9.54 -52.02 0.20
N LEU A 173 -10.24 -51.31 -0.68
CA LEU A 173 -11.13 -51.90 -1.68
C LEU A 173 -10.43 -52.09 -3.04
N ASN A 174 -9.20 -51.59 -3.18
CA ASN A 174 -8.49 -51.44 -4.45
C ASN A 174 -9.40 -50.89 -5.57
N ALA A 175 -10.26 -49.94 -5.22
CA ALA A 175 -11.31 -49.43 -6.08
C ALA A 175 -11.21 -47.91 -6.22
N THR A 176 -11.36 -47.43 -7.45
CA THR A 176 -11.50 -46.00 -7.75
C THR A 176 -12.95 -45.72 -8.09
N LEU A 177 -13.59 -44.94 -7.23
CA LEU A 177 -14.97 -44.47 -7.41
C LEU A 177 -14.98 -43.19 -8.24
N SER A 178 -15.88 -43.16 -9.21
CA SER A 178 -16.14 -42.03 -10.10
C SER A 178 -17.63 -41.97 -10.42
N ASN A 179 -18.11 -40.82 -10.90
CA ASN A 179 -19.52 -40.62 -11.26
C ASN A 179 -20.50 -40.89 -10.10
N MET A 180 -20.11 -40.51 -8.88
CA MET A 180 -20.93 -40.60 -7.67
C MET A 180 -21.11 -39.19 -7.09
N PRO A 181 -22.04 -38.37 -7.62
CA PRO A 181 -22.20 -36.97 -7.21
C PRO A 181 -22.51 -36.79 -5.73
N TRP A 182 -23.18 -37.76 -5.09
CA TRP A 182 -23.47 -37.74 -3.65
C TRP A 182 -22.22 -37.88 -2.77
N LEU A 183 -21.12 -38.42 -3.31
CA LEU A 183 -19.80 -38.46 -2.68
C LEU A 183 -18.87 -37.34 -3.17
N GLY A 184 -19.37 -36.42 -4.01
CA GLY A 184 -18.57 -35.36 -4.63
C GLY A 184 -17.70 -35.81 -5.82
N PHE A 185 -17.79 -37.08 -6.24
CA PHE A 185 -17.02 -37.62 -7.37
C PHE A 185 -17.73 -37.37 -8.69
N THR A 186 -17.54 -36.18 -9.26
CA THR A 186 -18.18 -35.76 -10.49
C THR A 186 -17.27 -34.83 -11.29
N SER A 187 -17.59 -34.64 -12.55
CA SER A 187 -17.12 -33.49 -13.31
C SER A 187 -17.94 -32.25 -12.94
N THR A 188 -17.28 -31.12 -12.74
CA THR A 188 -17.89 -29.84 -12.37
C THR A 188 -17.33 -28.74 -13.25
N ASP A 189 -18.23 -28.02 -13.92
CA ASP A 189 -17.91 -26.74 -14.56
C ASP A 189 -18.10 -25.63 -13.53
N ILE A 190 -17.04 -24.85 -13.30
CA ILE A 190 -17.04 -23.71 -12.37
C ILE A 190 -17.06 -22.37 -13.10
N SER A 191 -17.22 -22.36 -14.42
CA SER A 191 -17.32 -21.14 -15.21
C SER A 191 -18.53 -20.30 -14.75
N GLY A 192 -18.31 -19.01 -14.51
CA GLY A 192 -19.31 -18.08 -13.97
C GLY A 192 -19.44 -18.12 -12.44
N THR A 193 -18.76 -19.04 -11.74
CA THR A 193 -18.84 -19.14 -10.28
C THR A 193 -18.24 -17.91 -9.61
N HIS A 194 -18.86 -17.47 -8.52
CA HIS A 194 -18.36 -16.40 -7.66
C HIS A 194 -18.45 -16.80 -6.20
N GLY A 195 -17.57 -16.26 -5.36
CA GLY A 195 -17.61 -16.53 -3.93
C GLY A 195 -16.79 -15.55 -3.13
N MET A 196 -16.82 -15.70 -1.80
CA MET A 196 -16.08 -14.84 -0.89
C MET A 196 -14.68 -15.39 -0.61
N ILE A 197 -13.70 -14.50 -0.55
CA ILE A 197 -12.34 -14.80 -0.15
C ILE A 197 -12.14 -14.32 1.30
N PRO A 198 -12.24 -15.20 2.32
CA PRO A 198 -11.83 -14.83 3.66
C PRO A 198 -10.33 -14.51 3.67
N SER A 199 -9.96 -13.35 4.21
CA SER A 199 -8.57 -12.92 4.35
C SER A 199 -8.28 -12.52 5.79
N ASN A 200 -7.03 -12.69 6.22
CA ASN A 200 -6.51 -12.24 7.50
C ASN A 200 -6.02 -10.79 7.44
N LYS A 201 -5.74 -10.21 8.62
CA LYS A 201 -5.02 -8.93 8.74
C LYS A 201 -3.61 -9.07 8.16
N SER A 202 -3.14 -8.03 7.47
CA SER A 202 -1.78 -7.98 6.92
C SER A 202 -0.95 -6.88 7.58
N TYR A 203 0.36 -7.09 7.55
CA TYR A 203 1.37 -6.13 7.94
C TYR A 203 2.29 -5.98 6.74
N ASN A 204 2.46 -4.76 6.25
CA ASN A 204 3.26 -4.48 5.08
C ASN A 204 4.42 -3.56 5.47
N ALA A 205 5.61 -3.84 4.95
CA ALA A 205 6.68 -2.85 4.90
C ALA A 205 6.39 -1.88 3.76
N SER A 206 6.42 -0.58 4.04
CA SER A 206 6.05 0.48 3.11
C SER A 206 7.22 1.42 2.86
N LEU A 207 7.43 1.80 1.61
CA LEU A 207 8.42 2.79 1.18
C LEU A 207 7.78 3.76 0.18
N GLU A 208 8.12 5.03 0.29
CA GLU A 208 7.64 6.10 -0.58
C GLU A 208 8.79 7.03 -0.95
N LEU A 209 8.82 7.50 -2.19
CA LEU A 209 9.78 8.47 -2.69
C LEU A 209 9.05 9.46 -3.59
N GLY A 210 9.43 10.74 -3.54
CA GLY A 210 8.92 11.68 -4.52
C GLY A 210 9.29 13.13 -4.26
N TYR A 211 8.44 14.01 -4.80
CA TYR A 211 8.64 15.44 -4.84
C TYR A 211 7.47 16.17 -4.18
N LEU A 212 7.79 17.09 -3.29
CA LEU A 212 6.88 17.96 -2.59
C LEU A 212 7.00 19.37 -3.19
N TYR A 213 5.95 19.77 -3.90
CA TYR A 213 5.80 21.07 -4.53
C TYR A 213 5.04 22.03 -3.63
N ARG A 214 5.61 23.20 -3.36
CA ARG A 214 4.96 24.24 -2.57
C ARG A 214 4.00 25.03 -3.44
N LEU A 215 2.70 24.92 -3.15
CA LEU A 215 1.65 25.68 -3.84
C LEU A 215 1.49 27.07 -3.20
N LYS A 216 1.39 27.11 -1.87
CA LYS A 216 1.20 28.32 -1.06
C LYS A 216 2.04 28.22 0.21
N LYS A 217 1.99 29.25 1.07
CA LYS A 217 2.70 29.23 2.36
C LYS A 217 2.28 28.08 3.28
N THR A 218 1.05 27.59 3.17
CA THR A 218 0.48 26.56 4.05
C THR A 218 0.09 25.28 3.31
N THR A 219 0.29 25.23 1.98
CA THR A 219 -0.25 24.15 1.14
C THR A 219 0.82 23.59 0.23
N TYR A 220 0.89 22.27 0.17
CA TYR A 220 1.85 21.53 -0.62
C TYR A 220 1.16 20.40 -1.39
N LEU A 221 1.72 20.08 -2.56
CA LEU A 221 1.34 18.92 -3.35
C LEU A 221 2.52 17.97 -3.42
N THR A 222 2.30 16.73 -3.03
CA THR A 222 3.27 15.67 -3.13
C THR A 222 2.90 14.77 -4.29
N VAL A 223 3.87 14.44 -5.14
CA VAL A 223 3.76 13.43 -6.19
C VAL A 223 4.95 12.49 -6.09
N GLY A 224 4.73 11.20 -6.29
CA GLY A 224 5.80 10.23 -6.15
C GLY A 224 5.41 8.81 -6.47
N ILE A 225 6.31 7.91 -6.13
CA ILE A 225 6.14 6.47 -6.22
C ILE A 225 6.09 5.86 -4.82
N PHE A 226 5.44 4.71 -4.71
CA PHE A 226 5.40 3.95 -3.47
C PHE A 226 5.48 2.44 -3.75
N GLY A 227 5.86 1.69 -2.72
CA GLY A 227 5.87 0.24 -2.71
C GLY A 227 5.52 -0.30 -1.33
N ASP A 228 4.67 -1.31 -1.31
CA ASP A 228 4.28 -2.07 -0.13
C ASP A 228 4.59 -3.56 -0.33
N TYR A 229 5.25 -4.15 0.66
CA TYR A 229 5.58 -5.58 0.67
C TYR A 229 4.98 -6.26 1.90
N GLY A 230 4.06 -7.20 1.68
CA GLY A 230 3.40 -7.96 2.73
C GLY A 230 4.36 -8.89 3.47
N LEU A 231 4.42 -8.74 4.79
CA LEU A 231 5.27 -9.51 5.68
C LEU A 231 4.58 -10.78 6.21
N LYS A 232 3.25 -10.84 6.12
CA LYS A 232 2.42 -11.92 6.67
C LYS A 232 1.54 -12.55 5.59
N ASP A 233 1.35 -13.87 5.69
CA ASP A 233 0.39 -14.62 4.86
C ASP A 233 -1.05 -14.18 5.17
N LEU A 234 -1.82 -13.94 4.10
CA LEU A 234 -3.21 -13.50 4.13
C LEU A 234 -4.20 -14.65 4.35
N ARG A 235 -3.81 -15.91 4.20
CA ARG A 235 -4.71 -17.05 4.33
C ARG A 235 -5.22 -17.19 5.77
N ARG A 236 -6.54 -17.36 5.91
CA ARG A 236 -7.21 -17.59 7.21
C ARG A 236 -7.41 -19.08 7.51
N THR A 237 -7.33 -19.93 6.51
CA THR A 237 -7.54 -21.36 6.63
C THR A 237 -6.21 -22.07 6.68
N VAL A 238 -5.84 -22.55 7.87
CA VAL A 238 -4.78 -23.54 8.06
C VAL A 238 -5.47 -24.90 8.01
N GLY A 239 -5.24 -25.70 6.95
CA GLY A 239 -5.63 -27.11 6.95
C GLY A 239 -6.40 -27.66 5.75
N ALA A 240 -6.82 -26.86 4.77
CA ALA A 240 -7.35 -27.40 3.53
C ALA A 240 -6.24 -27.41 2.47
N SER A 241 -5.59 -28.56 2.27
CA SER A 241 -4.70 -28.83 1.13
C SER A 241 -5.42 -28.83 -0.23
N TYR A 242 -6.66 -28.33 -0.25
CA TYR A 242 -7.63 -28.62 -1.29
C TYR A 242 -7.87 -27.40 -2.17
N LEU A 243 -8.05 -27.62 -3.47
CA LEU A 243 -8.58 -26.63 -4.41
C LEU A 243 -10.12 -26.54 -4.30
N ILE A 244 -10.73 -27.55 -3.69
CA ILE A 244 -12.16 -27.81 -3.60
C ILE A 244 -12.43 -28.45 -2.24
N TYR A 245 -13.47 -28.07 -1.49
CA TYR A 245 -13.85 -28.84 -0.30
C TYR A 245 -14.38 -30.23 -0.67
N PRO A 246 -14.36 -31.21 0.25
CA PRO A 246 -14.99 -32.54 0.07
C PRO A 246 -16.48 -32.50 -0.33
N SER A 247 -17.14 -31.34 -0.23
CA SER A 247 -18.49 -31.06 -0.74
C SER A 247 -18.53 -30.57 -2.20
N SER A 248 -17.45 -30.75 -2.96
CA SER A 248 -17.24 -30.23 -4.32
C SER A 248 -17.32 -28.70 -4.46
N GLN A 249 -17.21 -27.95 -3.36
CA GLN A 249 -17.24 -26.49 -3.38
C GLN A 249 -15.87 -25.90 -3.70
N TYR A 250 -15.78 -25.17 -4.80
CA TYR A 250 -14.59 -24.42 -5.19
C TYR A 250 -14.34 -23.24 -4.24
N ILE A 251 -13.10 -23.07 -3.76
CA ILE A 251 -12.75 -22.11 -2.67
C ILE A 251 -11.87 -20.94 -3.12
N GLY A 252 -11.54 -20.88 -4.41
CA GLY A 252 -10.61 -19.92 -4.97
C GLY A 252 -9.14 -20.34 -4.85
N ILE A 253 -8.35 -20.03 -5.88
CA ILE A 253 -6.90 -20.28 -5.92
C ILE A 253 -6.17 -19.63 -4.74
N PRO A 254 -6.39 -18.35 -4.35
CA PRO A 254 -5.59 -17.69 -3.30
C PRO A 254 -5.75 -18.30 -1.90
N ASN A 255 -6.80 -19.09 -1.68
CA ASN A 255 -7.11 -19.76 -0.42
C ASN A 255 -6.87 -21.28 -0.45
N SER A 256 -6.53 -21.83 -1.61
CA SER A 256 -6.28 -23.25 -1.77
C SER A 256 -4.93 -23.70 -1.20
N GLY A 257 -4.79 -25.00 -0.98
CA GLY A 257 -3.50 -25.63 -0.67
C GLY A 257 -2.49 -25.62 -1.82
N THR A 258 -2.89 -25.16 -3.01
CA THR A 258 -2.05 -25.16 -4.22
C THR A 258 -1.05 -24.01 -4.29
N VAL A 259 -1.06 -23.11 -3.28
CA VAL A 259 -0.16 -21.96 -3.16
C VAL A 259 0.66 -22.02 -1.86
N ASN A 260 1.95 -21.68 -1.93
CA ASN A 260 2.86 -21.74 -0.78
C ASN A 260 2.67 -20.57 0.21
N PHE A 261 2.38 -19.38 -0.31
CA PHE A 261 2.13 -18.17 0.46
C PHE A 261 1.23 -17.23 -0.35
N ASN A 262 0.50 -16.37 0.37
CA ASN A 262 -0.30 -15.30 -0.23
C ASN A 262 -0.01 -14.00 0.51
N ARG A 263 0.65 -13.04 -0.13
CA ARG A 263 1.08 -11.77 0.50
C ARG A 263 0.51 -10.58 -0.24
N LEU A 264 0.09 -9.57 0.52
CA LEU A 264 -0.38 -8.32 -0.06
C LEU A 264 0.81 -7.54 -0.65
N MET A 265 0.72 -7.08 -1.88
CA MET A 265 1.74 -6.24 -2.51
C MET A 265 1.09 -5.13 -3.31
N SER A 266 1.70 -3.94 -3.25
CA SER A 266 1.33 -2.84 -4.12
C SER A 266 2.53 -2.01 -4.53
N PHE A 267 2.54 -1.52 -5.75
CA PHE A 267 3.48 -0.51 -6.20
C PHE A 267 2.82 0.39 -7.23
N GLY A 268 3.22 1.65 -7.27
CA GLY A 268 2.65 2.59 -8.22
C GLY A 268 2.98 4.03 -7.92
N VAL A 269 2.09 4.90 -8.34
CA VAL A 269 2.20 6.35 -8.17
C VAL A 269 1.23 6.84 -7.10
N LYS A 270 1.64 7.87 -6.38
CA LYS A 270 0.85 8.51 -5.32
C LYS A 270 0.88 10.01 -5.49
N ALA A 271 -0.28 10.64 -5.30
CA ALA A 271 -0.42 12.06 -5.08
C ALA A 271 -0.98 12.31 -3.67
N ALA A 272 -0.54 13.38 -3.03
CA ALA A 272 -1.10 13.83 -1.76
C ALA A 272 -1.13 15.36 -1.67
N TRP A 273 -2.25 15.89 -1.21
CA TRP A 273 -2.43 17.30 -0.91
C TRP A 273 -2.25 17.52 0.59
N HIS A 274 -1.36 18.42 0.98
CA HIS A 274 -1.00 18.69 2.37
C HIS A 274 -1.40 20.11 2.78
N LEU A 275 -1.96 20.23 3.98
CA LEU A 275 -2.28 21.49 4.65
C LEU A 275 -1.54 21.57 5.98
N ASN A 276 -0.62 22.52 6.11
CA ASN A 276 0.06 22.81 7.36
C ASN A 276 -0.81 23.72 8.24
N ILE A 277 -1.10 23.28 9.46
CA ILE A 277 -2.06 23.94 10.38
C ILE A 277 -1.34 24.73 11.49
N SER A 278 -0.10 24.35 11.81
CA SER A 278 0.63 24.87 13.00
C SER A 278 1.71 25.90 12.66
N GLY A 279 1.83 26.28 11.38
CA GLY A 279 2.89 27.14 10.89
C GLY A 279 4.17 26.37 10.56
N GLU A 280 5.03 26.97 9.74
CA GLU A 280 6.17 26.26 9.14
C GLU A 280 7.27 25.96 10.17
N PRO A 281 7.70 24.69 10.31
CA PRO A 281 9.01 24.37 10.85
C PRO A 281 10.12 24.59 9.81
N MET A 282 9.85 25.26 8.67
CA MET A 282 10.83 25.38 7.57
C MET A 282 12.18 25.93 8.05
N PRO A 283 13.30 25.45 7.47
CA PRO A 283 14.58 26.12 7.66
C PRO A 283 14.39 27.57 7.21
N LYS A 284 14.69 28.53 8.10
CA LYS A 284 14.71 29.95 7.69
C LYS A 284 15.68 30.04 6.51
N GLY A 285 15.15 30.30 5.31
CA GLY A 285 15.99 30.61 4.17
C GLY A 285 16.95 31.72 4.60
N LYS A 286 18.25 31.51 4.42
CA LYS A 286 19.23 32.58 4.61
C LYS A 286 18.74 33.74 3.75
N LYS A 287 18.31 34.84 4.37
CA LYS A 287 18.10 36.09 3.66
C LYS A 287 19.41 36.33 2.93
N LYS A 288 19.39 36.33 1.60
CA LYS A 288 20.48 36.97 0.86
C LYS A 288 20.38 38.45 1.25
N THR A 289 21.23 38.87 2.18
CA THR A 289 21.56 40.28 2.30
C THR A 289 22.15 40.64 0.95
N TYR A 290 21.36 41.27 0.09
CA TYR A 290 21.92 42.04 -1.00
C TYR A 290 22.64 43.19 -0.32
N GLU A 291 23.95 43.06 -0.12
CA GLU A 291 24.81 44.21 0.08
C GLU A 291 24.58 45.12 -1.13
N GLN A 292 23.98 46.28 -0.87
CA GLN A 292 23.98 47.35 -1.87
C GLN A 292 25.45 47.59 -2.24
N PRO A 293 25.78 47.71 -3.54
CA PRO A 293 27.12 48.13 -3.92
C PRO A 293 27.41 49.44 -3.21
N GLN A 294 28.52 49.50 -2.46
CA GLN A 294 29.05 50.74 -1.90
C GLN A 294 28.98 51.81 -2.99
N LYS A 295 28.25 52.90 -2.70
CA LYS A 295 28.34 54.11 -3.51
C LYS A 295 29.82 54.44 -3.67
N SER A 296 30.25 54.48 -4.93
CA SER A 296 31.58 54.94 -5.32
C SER A 296 31.87 56.26 -4.62
N VAL A 297 32.98 56.28 -3.91
CA VAL A 297 33.56 57.43 -3.23
C VAL A 297 33.70 58.58 -4.24
N ASP A 298 33.16 59.75 -3.90
CA ASP A 298 33.36 60.98 -4.66
C ASP A 298 34.86 61.29 -4.78
N PRO A 299 35.35 61.75 -5.94
CA PRO A 299 36.76 62.11 -6.09
C PRO A 299 37.10 63.34 -5.23
N PRO A 300 38.35 63.43 -4.71
CA PRO A 300 38.75 64.49 -3.80
C PRO A 300 38.72 65.87 -4.47
N SER A 301 38.15 66.84 -3.75
CA SER A 301 38.16 68.25 -4.10
C SER A 301 39.58 68.82 -4.00
N PHE A 302 40.11 69.29 -5.13
CA PHE A 302 41.33 70.10 -5.16
C PHE A 302 41.04 71.50 -4.65
N ASN A 303 41.47 71.79 -3.42
CA ASN A 303 41.51 73.14 -2.86
C ASN A 303 42.72 73.90 -3.46
N HIS A 304 42.45 74.86 -4.36
CA HIS A 304 43.41 75.91 -4.69
C HIS A 304 43.25 77.08 -3.71
N THR A 305 44.06 77.11 -2.65
CA THR A 305 44.31 78.32 -1.86
C THR A 305 45.60 78.96 -2.38
N LYS A 306 45.46 80.04 -3.17
CA LYS A 306 46.57 80.98 -3.41
C LYS A 306 46.56 81.99 -2.28
N GLY A 307 47.58 81.90 -1.42
CA GLY A 307 47.86 82.86 -0.36
C GLY A 307 48.25 84.22 -0.92
N GLY A 308 47.71 85.27 -0.32
CA GLY A 308 48.14 86.64 -0.51
C GLY A 308 49.43 86.91 0.28
N HIS A 309 50.36 87.61 -0.36
CA HIS A 309 51.43 88.34 0.32
C HIS A 309 51.08 89.84 0.32
N GLN A 310 51.11 90.42 1.51
CA GLN A 310 51.14 91.87 1.74
C GLN A 310 52.58 92.40 1.70
N ARG A 311 52.67 93.73 1.51
CA ARG A 311 53.81 94.68 1.62
C ARG A 311 54.59 94.86 0.30
N THR A 312 54.86 96.07 -0.21
CA THR A 312 55.10 97.41 0.36
C THR A 312 54.90 98.52 -0.69
N GLY A 313 54.56 99.75 -0.26
CA GLY A 313 55.30 100.95 -0.69
C GLY A 313 54.60 101.99 -1.55
N LYS A 314 54.40 103.17 -0.92
CA LYS A 314 54.21 104.54 -1.45
C LYS A 314 52.96 104.87 -2.26
#